data_AF-A0A951P9D4-F1
#
_entry.id   AF-A0A951P9D4-F1
#
_cell.length_a   1.000
_cell.length_b   1.000
_cell.length_c   1.000
_cell.angle_alpha   90.00
_cell.angle_beta   90.00
_cell.angle_gamma   90.00
#
_symmetry.space_group_name_H-M   'P 1'
#
loop_
_entity.id
_entity.type
_entity.pdbx_description
1 polymer ?
#
loop_
_entity_poly.entity_id
_entity_poly.type
_entity_poly.pdbx_seq_one_letter_code
_entity_poly.pdbx_strand_id
1 'polypeptide(L)'
;MQLSVYEQYCIRKLLRCYLSRLNYPTFGVAACNYFQSDLNQIMKQLYPNDFRNKIQDLRGLIGLHAAAGERKLNGLEQIEIERRLLWLLGLKFLVLIDNISMPIISESAAIHFNFLWDGGVHRGIRQANELYRLCFSFAPEPDALSYRMLLTGVSHHVPLILTVSQYHHIVWISLRSHTDYLSGLNLFESIPIQKVQSVLKIVA
;
A
#
# COMPACT_ATOMS: atom_id res chain seq x y z
N MET A 1 21.33 -16.43 -12.63
CA MET A 1 20.34 -15.72 -13.46
C MET A 1 19.93 -14.45 -12.74
N GLN A 2 19.86 -13.32 -13.43
CA GLN A 2 19.60 -11.98 -12.89
C GLN A 2 18.84 -11.17 -13.95
N LEU A 3 18.12 -10.13 -13.53
CA LEU A 3 17.48 -9.17 -14.43
C LEU A 3 18.53 -8.38 -15.21
N SER A 4 18.33 -8.26 -16.51
CA SER A 4 19.10 -7.38 -17.39
C SER A 4 18.76 -5.91 -17.14
N VAL A 5 19.62 -5.00 -17.60
CA VAL A 5 19.39 -3.55 -17.48
C VAL A 5 18.06 -3.15 -18.12
N TYR A 6 17.73 -3.74 -19.27
CA TYR A 6 16.46 -3.50 -19.96
C TYR A 6 15.26 -3.96 -19.13
N GLU A 7 15.31 -5.15 -18.56
CA GLU A 7 14.24 -5.69 -17.71
C GLU A 7 14.05 -4.82 -16.45
N GLN A 8 15.14 -4.37 -15.83
CA GLN A 8 15.07 -3.44 -14.71
C GLN A 8 14.42 -2.10 -15.10
N TYR A 9 14.77 -1.56 -16.27
CA TYR A 9 14.14 -0.35 -16.79
C TYR A 9 12.63 -0.53 -17.01
N CYS A 10 12.21 -1.65 -17.60
CA CYS A 10 10.79 -1.97 -17.80
C CYS A 10 10.01 -2.00 -16.49
N ILE A 11 10.56 -2.65 -15.46
CA ILE A 11 9.94 -2.70 -14.13
C ILE A 11 9.79 -1.29 -13.55
N ARG A 12 10.86 -0.49 -13.58
CA ARG A 12 10.82 0.89 -13.05
C ARG A 12 9.82 1.75 -13.81
N LYS A 13 9.72 1.61 -15.14
CA LYS A 13 8.73 2.32 -15.95
C LYS A 13 7.30 1.92 -15.54
N LEU A 14 7.03 0.62 -15.37
CA LEU A 14 5.74 0.12 -14.93
C LEU A 14 5.38 0.64 -13.54
N LEU A 15 6.30 0.56 -12.58
CA LEU A 15 6.13 1.10 -11.24
C LEU A 15 5.80 2.60 -11.28
N ARG A 16 6.52 3.40 -12.07
CA ARG A 16 6.21 4.84 -12.21
C ARG A 16 4.79 5.07 -12.73
N CYS A 17 4.38 4.35 -13.76
CA CYS A 17 3.03 4.46 -14.30
C CYS A 17 1.98 4.09 -13.23
N TYR A 18 2.19 2.98 -12.52
CA TYR A 18 1.27 2.48 -11.51
C TYR A 18 1.15 3.42 -10.31
N LEU A 19 2.28 3.87 -9.74
CA LEU A 19 2.28 4.83 -8.63
C LEU A 19 1.63 6.16 -9.03
N SER A 20 1.83 6.61 -10.28
CA SER A 20 1.19 7.82 -10.79
C SER A 20 -0.34 7.67 -10.86
N ARG A 21 -0.86 6.48 -11.23
CA ARG A 21 -2.31 6.22 -11.21
C ARG A 21 -2.89 6.28 -9.80
N LEU A 22 -2.13 5.80 -8.80
CA LEU A 22 -2.55 5.76 -7.40
C LEU A 22 -2.36 7.08 -6.64
N ASN A 23 -1.82 8.12 -7.28
CA ASN A 23 -1.29 9.30 -6.58
C ASN A 23 -0.36 8.92 -5.42
N TYR A 24 0.28 7.75 -5.50
CA TYR A 24 1.21 7.32 -4.49
C TYR A 24 2.45 8.19 -4.62
N PRO A 25 2.97 8.79 -3.53
CA PRO A 25 4.12 9.64 -3.62
C PRO A 25 5.27 8.81 -4.18
N THR A 26 5.87 9.26 -5.27
CA THR A 26 7.14 8.73 -5.77
C THR A 26 8.26 8.83 -4.74
N PHE A 27 8.01 9.50 -3.59
CA PHE A 27 8.84 9.63 -2.39
C PHE A 27 8.44 8.71 -1.21
N GLY A 28 7.50 7.77 -1.38
CA GLY A 28 7.21 6.74 -0.39
C GLY A 28 8.39 5.77 -0.25
N VAL A 29 9.00 5.69 0.94
CA VAL A 29 10.31 5.03 1.18
C VAL A 29 10.37 3.62 0.61
N ALA A 30 9.28 2.85 0.72
CA ALA A 30 9.22 1.47 0.24
C ALA A 30 9.35 1.37 -1.29
N ALA A 31 8.59 2.17 -2.07
CA ALA A 31 8.64 2.12 -3.53
C ALA A 31 9.84 2.91 -4.12
N CYS A 32 10.34 3.94 -3.42
CA CYS A 32 11.52 4.72 -3.80
C CYS A 32 12.75 3.85 -3.99
N ASN A 33 12.94 2.90 -3.07
CA ASN A 33 14.08 2.00 -3.07
C ASN A 33 14.18 1.22 -4.40
N TYR A 34 13.06 0.93 -5.07
CA TYR A 34 13.03 0.23 -6.35
C TYR A 34 13.50 1.11 -7.53
N PHE A 35 13.40 2.44 -7.40
CA PHE A 35 13.87 3.38 -8.42
C PHE A 35 15.37 3.66 -8.34
N GLN A 36 15.94 3.57 -7.14
CA GLN A 36 17.35 3.94 -6.89
C GLN A 36 18.27 2.73 -6.74
N SER A 37 17.78 1.62 -6.19
CA SER A 37 18.59 0.43 -5.91
C SER A 37 18.60 -0.56 -7.08
N ASP A 38 19.61 -1.44 -7.08
CA ASP A 38 19.65 -2.59 -7.99
C ASP A 38 18.53 -3.58 -7.63
N LEU A 39 17.60 -3.78 -8.57
CA LEU A 39 16.47 -4.70 -8.36
C LEU A 39 16.92 -6.13 -8.11
N ASN A 40 18.08 -6.55 -8.63
CA ASN A 40 18.63 -7.87 -8.33
C ASN A 40 19.01 -8.01 -6.85
N GLN A 41 19.50 -6.95 -6.21
CA GLN A 41 19.83 -6.97 -4.79
C GLN A 41 18.56 -7.02 -3.94
N ILE A 42 17.56 -6.20 -4.27
CA ILE A 42 16.25 -6.23 -3.61
C ILE A 42 15.63 -7.63 -3.72
N MET A 43 15.60 -8.19 -4.92
CA MET A 43 15.03 -9.53 -5.14
C MET A 43 15.79 -10.63 -4.41
N LYS A 44 17.12 -10.52 -4.27
CA LYS A 44 17.91 -11.47 -3.45
C LYS A 44 17.59 -11.35 -1.97
N GLN A 45 17.34 -10.14 -1.46
CA GLN A 45 16.93 -9.93 -0.08
C GLN A 45 15.54 -10.48 0.19
N LEU A 46 14.61 -10.27 -0.75
CA LEU A 46 13.24 -10.77 -0.64
C LEU A 46 13.15 -12.31 -0.77
N TYR A 47 14.00 -12.90 -1.61
CA TYR A 47 13.96 -14.33 -1.94
C TYR A 47 15.36 -14.95 -1.92
N PRO A 48 16.02 -15.08 -0.75
CA PRO A 48 17.39 -15.58 -0.67
C PRO A 48 17.52 -17.01 -1.22
N ASN A 49 16.50 -17.85 -1.00
CA ASN A 49 16.51 -19.26 -1.40
C ASN A 49 15.90 -19.50 -2.80
N ASP A 50 14.98 -18.64 -3.24
CA ASP A 50 14.21 -18.83 -4.49
C ASP A 50 14.51 -17.78 -5.56
N PHE A 51 15.58 -16.99 -5.39
CA PHE A 51 15.91 -15.86 -6.24
C PHE A 51 15.83 -16.18 -7.73
N ARG A 52 16.41 -17.31 -8.18
CA ARG A 52 16.42 -17.69 -9.61
C ARG A 52 15.01 -17.90 -10.17
N ASN A 53 14.17 -18.64 -9.43
CA ASN A 53 12.80 -18.92 -9.83
C ASN A 53 11.99 -17.61 -9.91
N LYS A 54 12.15 -16.73 -8.92
CA LYS A 54 11.46 -15.44 -8.88
C LYS A 54 11.90 -14.48 -9.98
N ILE A 55 13.18 -14.48 -10.35
CA ILE A 55 13.65 -13.74 -11.53
C ILE A 55 13.03 -14.28 -12.81
N GLN A 56 12.88 -15.61 -12.95
CA GLN A 56 12.25 -16.21 -14.11
C GLN A 56 10.76 -15.86 -14.22
N ASP A 57 10.03 -15.95 -13.11
CA ASP A 57 8.62 -15.53 -13.02
C ASP A 57 8.47 -14.06 -13.43
N LEU A 58 9.34 -13.19 -12.91
CA LEU A 58 9.29 -11.76 -13.17
C LEU A 58 9.54 -11.44 -14.65
N ARG A 59 10.49 -12.13 -15.29
CA ARG A 59 10.75 -12.01 -16.73
C ARG A 59 9.56 -12.44 -17.56
N GLY A 60 8.93 -13.55 -17.19
CA GLY A 60 7.71 -14.03 -17.85
C GLY A 60 6.61 -12.97 -17.81
N LEU A 61 6.38 -12.37 -16.64
CA LEU A 61 5.38 -11.31 -16.47
C LEU A 61 5.72 -10.02 -17.23
N ILE A 62 6.99 -9.61 -17.29
CA ILE A 62 7.43 -8.46 -18.12
C ILE A 62 7.15 -8.74 -19.59
N GLY A 63 7.45 -9.94 -20.07
CA GLY A 63 7.17 -10.36 -21.45
C GLY A 63 5.68 -10.31 -21.77
N LEU A 64 4.84 -10.83 -20.86
CA LEU A 64 3.38 -10.78 -20.98
C LEU A 64 2.85 -9.35 -20.97
N HIS A 65 3.35 -8.49 -20.07
CA HIS A 65 2.96 -7.08 -20.00
C HIS A 65 3.36 -6.31 -21.27
N ALA A 66 4.54 -6.58 -21.84
CA ALA A 66 4.97 -5.98 -23.10
C ALA A 66 4.08 -6.41 -24.27
N ALA A 67 3.78 -7.70 -24.38
CA ALA A 67 2.87 -8.24 -25.39
C ALA A 67 1.43 -7.74 -25.21
N ALA A 68 1.01 -7.41 -23.98
CA ALA A 68 -0.31 -6.87 -23.69
C ALA A 68 -0.58 -5.53 -24.39
N GLY A 69 0.43 -4.66 -24.42
CA GLY A 69 0.36 -3.36 -25.09
C GLY A 69 0.22 -3.47 -26.61
N GLU A 70 0.74 -4.55 -27.20
CA GLU A 70 0.66 -4.81 -28.65
C GLU A 70 -0.61 -5.58 -29.04
N ARG A 71 -1.08 -6.50 -28.20
CA ARG A 71 -2.19 -7.42 -28.50
C ARG A 71 -3.58 -6.93 -28.09
N LYS A 72 -3.69 -5.75 -27.45
CA LYS A 72 -4.94 -5.27 -26.83
C LYS A 72 -5.55 -6.34 -25.90
N LEU A 73 -4.76 -6.85 -24.96
CA LEU A 73 -5.33 -7.71 -23.91
C LEU A 73 -6.48 -6.96 -23.21
N ASN A 74 -7.45 -7.71 -22.71
CA ASN A 74 -8.56 -7.12 -21.95
C ASN A 74 -7.99 -6.46 -20.68
N GLY A 75 -8.54 -5.31 -20.28
CA GLY A 75 -7.99 -4.52 -19.17
C GLY A 75 -7.82 -5.30 -17.85
N LEU A 76 -8.66 -6.31 -17.62
CA LEU A 76 -8.57 -7.20 -16.44
C LEU A 76 -7.31 -8.07 -16.43
N GLU A 77 -6.88 -8.59 -17.58
CA GLU A 77 -5.69 -9.43 -17.68
C GLU A 77 -4.42 -8.60 -17.45
N GLN A 78 -4.40 -7.36 -17.96
CA GLN A 78 -3.32 -6.43 -17.72
C GLN A 78 -3.21 -6.06 -16.23
N ILE A 79 -4.33 -5.78 -15.57
CA ILE A 79 -4.37 -5.51 -14.13
C ILE A 79 -3.82 -6.69 -13.33
N GLU A 80 -4.22 -7.93 -13.66
CA GLU A 80 -3.73 -9.12 -12.96
C GLU A 80 -2.21 -9.32 -13.13
N ILE A 81 -1.66 -9.04 -14.32
CA ILE A 81 -0.21 -9.08 -14.55
C ILE A 81 0.50 -8.02 -13.70
N GLU A 82 0.00 -6.79 -13.69
CA GLU A 82 0.55 -5.70 -12.87
C GLU A 82 0.52 -6.06 -11.37
N ARG A 83 -0.56 -6.66 -10.88
CA ARG A 83 -0.68 -7.12 -9.49
C ARG A 83 0.34 -8.19 -9.14
N ARG A 84 0.51 -9.20 -9.98
CA ARG A 84 1.51 -10.26 -9.75
C ARG A 84 2.94 -9.72 -9.76
N LEU A 85 3.23 -8.74 -10.63
CA LEU A 85 4.51 -8.06 -10.63
C LEU A 85 4.77 -7.34 -9.30
N LEU A 86 3.81 -6.57 -8.82
CA LEU A 86 3.93 -5.88 -7.53
C LEU A 86 4.09 -6.86 -6.37
N TRP A 87 3.39 -8.00 -6.39
CA TRP A 87 3.54 -9.05 -5.38
C TRP A 87 4.94 -9.66 -5.36
N LEU A 88 5.48 -9.99 -6.53
CA LEU A 88 6.85 -10.51 -6.64
C LEU A 88 7.90 -9.45 -6.28
N LEU A 89 7.58 -8.17 -6.46
CA LEU A 89 8.44 -7.10 -5.99
C LEU A 89 8.28 -6.85 -4.49
N GLY A 90 7.44 -7.59 -3.75
CA GLY A 90 7.20 -7.33 -2.32
C GLY A 90 6.33 -6.10 -2.05
N LEU A 91 5.78 -5.47 -3.08
CA LEU A 91 4.90 -4.30 -3.01
C LEU A 91 3.42 -4.70 -2.91
N LYS A 92 3.13 -5.75 -2.13
CA LYS A 92 1.79 -6.34 -2.02
C LYS A 92 0.74 -5.34 -1.53
N PHE A 93 1.13 -4.43 -0.64
CA PHE A 93 0.25 -3.40 -0.12
C PHE A 93 -0.30 -2.49 -1.23
N LEU A 94 0.47 -2.21 -2.29
CA LEU A 94 0.01 -1.37 -3.41
C LEU A 94 -1.13 -2.02 -4.19
N VAL A 95 -1.08 -3.35 -4.37
CA VAL A 95 -2.16 -4.12 -5.03
C VAL A 95 -3.46 -4.05 -4.24
N LEU A 96 -3.35 -3.96 -2.92
CA LEU A 96 -4.50 -3.87 -2.04
C LEU A 96 -5.10 -2.45 -2.06
N ILE A 97 -4.29 -1.42 -2.27
CA ILE A 97 -4.76 -0.03 -2.27
C ILE A 97 -5.40 0.39 -3.61
N ASP A 98 -5.24 -0.40 -4.67
CA ASP A 98 -5.78 -0.15 -6.03
C ASP A 98 -7.29 0.13 -6.10
N ASN A 99 -8.04 -0.30 -5.08
CA ASN A 99 -9.49 -0.10 -4.98
C ASN A 99 -9.89 1.04 -4.03
N ILE A 100 -8.94 1.82 -3.52
CA ILE A 100 -9.14 2.75 -2.42
C ILE A 100 -8.79 4.16 -2.89
N SER A 101 -9.81 5.00 -3.12
CA SER A 101 -9.63 6.43 -3.35
C SER A 101 -9.31 7.11 -2.01
N MET A 102 -8.03 7.08 -1.62
CA MET A 102 -7.54 7.69 -0.38
C MET A 102 -6.19 8.34 -0.64
N PRO A 103 -5.93 9.56 -0.12
CA PRO A 103 -4.61 10.16 -0.19
C PRO A 103 -3.57 9.31 0.54
N ILE A 104 -2.47 9.02 -0.15
CA ILE A 104 -1.32 8.32 0.40
C ILE A 104 -0.15 9.31 0.41
N ILE A 105 0.53 9.42 1.54
CA ILE A 105 1.69 10.32 1.69
C ILE A 105 2.86 9.59 2.37
N SER A 106 4.09 10.04 2.12
CA SER A 106 5.25 9.52 2.82
C SER A 106 5.19 9.95 4.28
N GLU A 107 5.46 9.05 5.23
CA GLU A 107 5.51 9.40 6.66
C GLU A 107 6.52 10.53 6.92
N SER A 108 7.65 10.52 6.22
CA SER A 108 8.67 11.57 6.29
C SER A 108 8.19 12.95 5.80
N ALA A 109 7.12 13.00 5.01
CA ALA A 109 6.53 14.25 4.52
C ALA A 109 5.42 14.77 5.44
N ALA A 110 4.97 13.98 6.42
CA ALA A 110 3.88 14.36 7.30
C ALA A 110 4.38 15.24 8.46
N ILE A 111 3.71 16.39 8.67
CA ILE A 111 3.99 17.28 9.80
C ILE A 111 3.21 16.79 11.00
N HIS A 112 3.92 16.17 11.94
CA HIS A 112 3.34 15.60 13.15
C HIS A 112 3.16 16.66 14.25
N PHE A 113 2.09 16.52 15.04
CA PHE A 113 1.88 17.30 16.25
C PHE A 113 1.14 16.46 17.30
N ASN A 114 1.22 16.91 18.55
CA ASN A 114 0.42 16.35 19.64
C ASN A 114 -0.66 17.36 20.03
N PHE A 115 -1.83 16.88 20.43
CA PHE A 115 -2.93 17.72 20.89
C PHE A 115 -3.72 17.05 22.01
N LEU A 116 -4.39 17.85 22.83
CA LEU A 116 -5.26 17.38 23.90
C LEU A 116 -6.69 17.24 23.38
N TRP A 117 -7.30 16.09 23.60
CA TRP A 117 -8.70 15.83 23.25
C TRP A 117 -9.27 14.76 24.19
N ASP A 118 -10.49 14.99 24.69
CA ASP A 118 -11.20 14.08 25.60
C ASP A 118 -10.33 13.59 26.79
N GLY A 119 -9.62 14.54 27.41
CA GLY A 119 -8.72 14.27 28.55
C GLY A 119 -7.42 13.51 28.21
N GLY A 120 -7.19 13.14 26.95
CA GLY A 120 -6.01 12.40 26.50
C GLY A 120 -5.09 13.21 25.57
N VAL A 121 -3.82 12.82 25.51
CA VAL A 121 -2.85 13.32 24.51
C VAL A 121 -2.92 12.43 23.27
N HIS A 122 -3.17 13.03 22.11
CA HIS A 122 -3.29 12.34 20.83
C HIS A 122 -2.26 12.83 19.83
N ARG A 123 -1.87 11.95 18.90
CA ARG A 123 -1.02 12.30 17.75
C ARG A 123 -1.88 12.71 16.57
N GLY A 124 -1.45 13.74 15.86
CA GLY A 124 -2.06 14.18 14.62
C GLY A 124 -1.04 14.55 13.55
N ILE A 125 -1.53 14.67 12.32
CA ILE A 125 -0.78 15.20 11.18
C ILE A 125 -1.51 16.37 10.56
N ARG A 126 -0.75 17.31 10.00
CA ARG A 126 -1.28 18.38 9.16
C ARG A 126 -0.94 18.10 7.70
N GLN A 127 -1.97 18.01 6.85
CA GLN A 127 -1.83 17.79 5.42
C GLN A 127 -2.78 18.74 4.67
N ALA A 128 -2.29 19.50 3.69
CA ALA A 128 -3.11 20.38 2.84
C ALA A 128 -4.10 21.30 3.60
N ASN A 129 -3.66 21.88 4.74
CA ASN A 129 -4.48 22.70 5.66
C ASN A 129 -5.62 21.97 6.37
N GLU A 130 -5.55 20.64 6.43
CA GLU A 130 -6.41 19.79 7.24
C GLU A 130 -5.63 19.18 8.39
N LEU A 131 -6.34 18.90 9.49
CA LEU A 131 -5.80 18.20 10.65
C LEU A 131 -6.41 16.80 10.68
N TYR A 132 -5.56 15.82 10.93
CA TYR A 132 -5.97 14.43 11.08
C TYR A 132 -5.45 13.89 12.40
N ARG A 133 -6.19 12.94 13.00
CA ARG A 133 -5.76 12.19 14.18
C ARG A 133 -5.34 10.79 13.79
N LEU A 134 -4.36 10.24 14.50
CA LEU A 134 -3.99 8.84 14.39
C LEU A 134 -5.19 7.95 14.71
N CYS A 135 -5.54 7.06 13.78
CA CYS A 135 -6.59 6.07 13.98
C CYS A 135 -5.98 4.72 14.40
N PHE A 136 -5.13 4.15 13.55
CA PHE A 136 -4.37 2.93 13.85
C PHE A 136 -3.10 2.87 13.02
N SER A 137 -2.16 2.04 13.47
CA SER A 137 -0.92 1.75 12.76
C SER A 137 -0.77 0.25 12.55
N PHE A 138 -0.19 -0.15 11.42
CA PHE A 138 0.02 -1.56 11.08
C PHE A 138 1.37 -1.76 10.39
N ALA A 139 1.85 -3.00 10.40
CA ALA A 139 3.11 -3.35 9.77
C ALA A 139 2.99 -3.26 8.23
N PRO A 140 4.11 -3.11 7.50
CA PRO A 140 4.10 -3.07 6.03
C PRO A 140 3.65 -4.38 5.40
N GLU A 141 3.80 -5.49 6.12
CA GLU A 141 3.28 -6.78 5.70
C GLU A 141 1.75 -6.75 5.64
N PRO A 142 1.14 -7.39 4.61
CA PRO A 142 -0.29 -7.42 4.47
C PRO A 142 -0.95 -8.19 5.62
N ASP A 143 -1.52 -7.44 6.57
CA ASP A 143 -2.43 -7.95 7.59
C ASP A 143 -3.88 -7.79 7.11
N ALA A 144 -4.60 -8.91 7.07
CA ALA A 144 -5.98 -8.95 6.61
C ALA A 144 -6.90 -8.08 7.48
N LEU A 145 -6.63 -7.97 8.79
CA LEU A 145 -7.46 -7.18 9.70
C LEU A 145 -7.30 -5.68 9.42
N SER A 146 -6.06 -5.18 9.44
CA SER A 146 -5.73 -3.78 9.19
C SER A 146 -6.24 -3.30 7.83
N TYR A 147 -6.14 -4.17 6.81
CA TYR A 147 -6.66 -3.89 5.49
C TYR A 147 -8.20 -3.87 5.45
N ARG A 148 -8.88 -4.80 6.13
CA ARG A 148 -10.35 -4.77 6.25
C ARG A 148 -10.82 -3.51 6.95
N MET A 149 -10.13 -3.08 8.01
CA MET A 149 -10.42 -1.82 8.68
C MET A 149 -10.31 -0.66 7.69
N LEU A 150 -9.19 -0.55 6.97
CA LEU A 150 -8.98 0.49 5.95
C LEU A 150 -10.09 0.52 4.90
N LEU A 151 -10.43 -0.64 4.32
CA LEU A 151 -11.50 -0.77 3.33
C LEU A 151 -12.86 -0.37 3.89
N THR A 152 -13.13 -0.73 5.14
CA THR A 152 -14.41 -0.41 5.79
C THR A 152 -14.53 1.10 6.01
N GLY A 153 -13.46 1.76 6.44
CA GLY A 153 -13.45 3.23 6.56
C GLY A 153 -13.70 3.91 5.22
N VAL A 154 -13.05 3.44 4.15
CA VAL A 154 -13.25 4.00 2.80
C VAL A 154 -14.64 3.74 2.25
N SER A 155 -15.20 2.54 2.46
CA SER A 155 -16.56 2.22 1.99
C SER A 155 -17.64 3.04 2.70
N HIS A 156 -17.37 3.52 3.91
CA HIS A 156 -18.25 4.42 4.65
C HIS A 156 -17.93 5.90 4.40
N HIS A 157 -17.13 6.21 3.39
CA HIS A 157 -16.72 7.58 3.03
C HIS A 157 -16.05 8.34 4.18
N VAL A 158 -15.39 7.63 5.11
CA VAL A 158 -14.61 8.26 6.17
C VAL A 158 -13.42 8.98 5.52
N PRO A 159 -13.17 10.27 5.82
CA PRO A 159 -12.07 11.03 5.26
C PRO A 159 -10.73 10.57 5.89
N LEU A 160 -10.14 9.55 5.27
CA LEU A 160 -8.89 8.93 5.71
C LEU A 160 -7.68 9.42 4.91
N ILE A 161 -6.51 9.37 5.54
CA ILE A 161 -5.20 9.49 4.88
C ILE A 161 -4.32 8.32 5.35
N LEU A 162 -3.51 7.78 4.46
CA LEU A 162 -2.49 6.78 4.80
C LEU A 162 -1.09 7.40 4.70
N THR A 163 -0.36 7.42 5.81
CA THR A 163 1.09 7.61 5.76
C THR A 163 1.80 6.26 5.65
N VAL A 164 2.82 6.20 4.81
CA VAL A 164 3.60 4.97 4.58
C VAL A 164 5.09 5.20 4.83
N SER A 165 5.72 4.24 5.53
CA SER A 165 7.17 4.09 5.60
C SER A 165 7.59 2.64 5.41
N GLN A 166 8.90 2.39 5.48
CA GLN A 166 9.45 1.03 5.40
C GLN A 166 9.21 0.18 6.64
N TYR A 167 8.78 0.78 7.76
CA TYR A 167 8.64 0.09 9.04
C TYR A 167 7.19 -0.05 9.50
N HIS A 168 6.33 0.88 9.10
CA HIS A 168 4.93 0.87 9.47
C HIS A 168 4.11 1.75 8.54
N HIS A 169 2.80 1.55 8.61
CA HIS A 169 1.80 2.32 7.93
C HIS A 169 0.84 2.88 8.97
N ILE A 170 0.41 4.12 8.83
CA ILE A 170 -0.49 4.77 9.78
C ILE A 170 -1.69 5.33 9.03
N VAL A 171 -2.87 5.00 9.52
CA VAL A 171 -4.14 5.55 9.04
C VAL A 171 -4.51 6.73 9.92
N TRP A 172 -4.84 7.84 9.28
CA TRP A 172 -5.25 9.09 9.91
C TRP A 172 -6.67 9.42 9.51
N ILE A 173 -7.47 9.91 10.46
CA ILE A 173 -8.86 10.33 10.23
C ILE A 173 -8.98 11.86 10.34
N SER A 174 -9.72 12.48 9.43
CA SER A 174 -9.91 13.94 9.44
C SER A 174 -10.64 14.41 10.70
N LEU A 175 -10.18 15.55 11.22
CA LEU A 175 -10.79 16.23 12.37
C LEU A 175 -11.78 17.33 11.94
N ARG A 176 -12.12 17.45 10.65
CA ARG A 176 -12.93 18.55 10.11
C ARG A 176 -14.39 18.57 10.57
N SER A 177 -14.99 17.43 10.93
CA SER A 177 -16.33 17.42 11.54
C SER A 177 -16.45 16.39 12.66
N HIS A 178 -17.13 16.77 13.74
CA HIS A 178 -17.36 15.91 14.91
C HIS A 178 -18.16 14.63 14.52
N THR A 179 -19.00 14.74 13.48
CA THR A 179 -19.78 13.66 12.87
C THR A 179 -18.92 12.67 12.07
N ASP A 180 -17.97 13.13 11.27
CA ASP A 180 -17.08 12.27 10.47
C ASP A 180 -16.10 11.51 11.38
N TYR A 181 -15.71 12.16 12.48
CA TYR A 181 -14.86 11.57 13.50
C TYR A 181 -15.57 10.49 14.34
N LEU A 182 -16.76 10.79 14.88
CA LEU A 182 -17.51 9.82 15.70
C LEU A 182 -17.99 8.62 14.88
N SER A 183 -18.38 8.83 13.62
CA SER A 183 -18.73 7.73 12.72
C SER A 183 -17.53 6.83 12.42
N GLY A 184 -16.35 7.43 12.14
CA GLY A 184 -15.12 6.66 11.96
C GLY A 184 -14.66 5.93 13.21
N LEU A 185 -14.64 6.57 14.39
CA LEU A 185 -14.23 5.92 15.64
C LEU A 185 -15.14 4.77 16.03
N ASN A 186 -16.46 4.96 16.01
CA ASN A 186 -17.41 3.91 16.33
C ASN A 186 -17.27 2.72 15.35
N LEU A 187 -16.93 2.98 14.09
CA LEU A 187 -16.65 1.94 13.11
C LEU A 187 -15.39 1.13 13.45
N PHE A 188 -14.32 1.79 13.89
CA PHE A 188 -13.07 1.10 14.23
C PHE A 188 -13.08 0.44 15.62
N GLU A 189 -13.82 1.00 16.58
CA GLU A 189 -14.00 0.45 17.93
C GLU A 189 -15.00 -0.72 17.97
N SER A 190 -15.95 -0.77 17.02
CA SER A 190 -16.93 -1.86 16.93
C SER A 190 -16.42 -3.13 16.24
N ILE A 191 -15.21 -3.14 15.69
CA ILE A 191 -14.57 -4.32 15.10
C ILE A 191 -13.95 -5.15 16.22
N PRO A 192 -14.54 -6.30 16.62
CA PRO A 192 -14.07 -7.04 17.77
C PRO A 192 -12.77 -7.76 17.42
N ILE A 193 -11.66 -7.31 18.04
CA ILE A 193 -10.32 -7.92 17.93
C ILE A 193 -10.35 -9.43 18.29
N GLN A 194 -11.35 -9.88 19.06
CA GLN A 194 -11.46 -11.27 19.55
C GLN A 194 -12.26 -12.24 18.67
N LYS A 195 -12.91 -11.82 17.57
CA LYS A 195 -13.76 -12.72 16.74
C LYS A 195 -13.15 -13.14 15.39
N VAL A 196 -11.85 -12.98 15.21
CA VAL A 196 -11.18 -13.27 13.92
C VAL A 196 -10.52 -14.66 13.88
N GLN A 197 -10.38 -15.35 15.03
CA GLN A 197 -9.79 -16.70 15.07
C GLN A 197 -10.70 -17.81 14.52
N SER A 198 -12.01 -17.60 14.35
CA SER A 198 -12.93 -18.67 13.94
C SER A 198 -13.20 -18.76 12.43
N VAL A 199 -12.69 -17.84 11.61
CA VAL A 199 -12.95 -17.83 10.15
C VAL A 199 -11.75 -18.32 9.31
N LEU A 200 -10.65 -18.69 9.97
CA LEU A 200 -9.40 -19.19 9.35
C LEU A 200 -9.50 -20.58 8.67
N LYS A 201 -10.69 -21.05 8.29
CA LYS A 201 -10.86 -22.33 7.58
C LYS A 201 -11.23 -22.23 6.10
N ILE A 202 -11.37 -21.04 5.51
CA ILE A 202 -11.86 -20.92 4.12
C ILE A 202 -10.78 -20.51 3.11
N VAL A 203 -9.58 -20.13 3.54
CA VAL A 203 -8.48 -19.82 2.60
C VAL A 203 -7.18 -20.43 3.11
N ALA A 204 -7.10 -21.76 3.05
CA ALA A 204 -5.87 -22.54 3.13
C ALA A 204 -5.85 -23.49 1.93
#